data_AF-A0A7W8RWA8-F1
#
_entry.id   AF-A0A7W8RWA8-F1
#
_cell.length_a   1.000
_cell.length_b   1.000
_cell.length_c   1.000
_cell.angle_alpha   90.00
_cell.angle_beta   90.00
_cell.angle_gamma   90.00
#
_symmetry.space_group_name_H-M   'P 1'
#
loop_
_entity.id
_entity.type
_entity.pdbx_description
1 polymer ?
#
loop_
_entity_poly.entity_id
_entity_poly.type
_entity_poly.pdbx_seq_one_letter_code
_entity_poly.pdbx_strand_id
1 'polypeptide(L)'
;MRRIATAIELPTINSDNVARLWIDGVKVIDKTSTTPGSATGKVQLAAHQSASIKVEYLHGTGAASMHLLWSNPAAKSPGVLKIVPSDSLVTSI
;
A
#
# COMPACT_ATOMS: atom_id res chain seq x y z
N MET A 1 -17.29 15.38 21.64
CA MET A 1 -16.45 15.37 20.42
C MET A 1 -15.96 13.96 20.18
N ARG A 2 -16.20 13.34 19.01
CA ARG A 2 -15.55 12.08 18.63
C ARG A 2 -14.18 12.41 18.04
N ARG A 3 -13.10 11.99 18.68
CA ARG A 3 -11.75 12.10 18.09
C ARG A 3 -11.66 11.11 16.93
N ILE A 4 -11.19 11.57 15.78
CA ILE A 4 -10.82 10.68 14.68
C ILE A 4 -9.48 10.06 15.04
N ALA A 5 -9.44 8.75 15.19
CA ALA A 5 -8.20 8.04 15.48
C ALA A 5 -7.34 8.00 14.22
N THR A 6 -6.07 8.33 14.34
CA THR A 6 -5.10 8.19 13.25
C THR A 6 -4.15 7.05 13.59
N ALA A 7 -3.86 6.19 12.61
CA ALA A 7 -2.96 5.06 12.76
C ALA A 7 -1.82 5.15 11.73
N ILE A 8 -0.66 4.66 12.12
CA ILE A 8 0.41 4.37 11.17
C ILE A 8 0.03 3.06 10.47
N GLU A 9 0.11 3.05 9.15
CA GLU A 9 -0.01 1.86 8.32
C GLU A 9 1.30 1.67 7.54
N LEU A 10 1.67 0.41 7.33
CA LEU A 10 2.87 0.01 6.59
C LEU A 10 2.43 -0.66 5.29
N PRO A 11 2.16 0.10 4.22
CA PRO A 11 1.89 -0.48 2.93
C PRO A 11 3.15 -1.19 2.40
N THR A 12 2.96 -2.35 1.80
CA THR A 12 4.02 -3.12 1.16
C THR A 12 3.58 -3.45 -0.25
N ILE A 13 4.43 -3.18 -1.24
CA ILE A 13 4.27 -3.74 -2.58
C ILE A 13 5.23 -4.91 -2.73
N ASN A 14 4.70 -6.10 -3.01
CA ASN A 14 5.46 -7.22 -3.56
C ASN A 14 5.26 -7.23 -5.08
N SER A 15 6.34 -7.20 -5.85
CA SER A 15 6.25 -7.21 -7.32
C SER A 15 7.47 -7.85 -7.95
N ASP A 16 7.28 -8.39 -9.15
CA ASP A 16 8.33 -8.94 -10.02
C ASP A 16 9.26 -7.85 -10.60
N ASN A 17 8.75 -6.63 -10.81
CA ASN A 17 9.48 -5.51 -11.41
C ASN A 17 9.18 -4.18 -10.67
N VAL A 18 9.17 -3.07 -11.41
CA VAL A 18 9.08 -1.72 -10.84
C VAL A 18 7.65 -1.46 -10.40
N ALA A 19 7.49 -0.92 -9.19
CA ALA A 19 6.19 -0.53 -8.69
C ALA A 19 6.30 0.68 -7.76
N ARG A 20 5.29 1.55 -7.83
CA ARG A 20 5.24 2.80 -7.07
C ARG A 20 3.86 2.99 -6.47
N LEU A 21 3.82 3.51 -5.25
CA LEU A 21 2.58 3.80 -4.54
C LEU A 21 2.55 5.26 -4.15
N TRP A 22 1.42 5.90 -4.41
CA TRP A 22 1.06 7.18 -3.83
C TRP A 22 -0.20 7.03 -2.98
N ILE A 23 -0.19 7.72 -1.85
CA ILE A 23 -1.35 7.91 -0.99
C ILE A 23 -1.47 9.40 -0.71
N ASP A 24 -2.65 9.99 -0.95
CA ASP A 24 -2.87 11.44 -0.83
C ASP A 24 -1.87 12.28 -1.62
N GLY A 25 -1.54 11.79 -2.82
CA GLY A 25 -0.58 12.42 -3.74
C GLY A 25 0.89 12.31 -3.31
N VAL A 26 1.18 11.77 -2.12
CA VAL A 26 2.55 11.58 -1.62
C VAL A 26 3.08 10.23 -2.07
N LYS A 27 4.30 10.19 -2.64
CA LYS A 27 4.96 8.93 -3.03
C LYS A 27 5.43 8.19 -1.79
N VAL A 28 4.73 7.12 -1.42
CA VAL A 28 5.00 6.31 -0.21
C VAL A 28 5.93 5.14 -0.51
N ILE A 29 5.88 4.57 -1.72
CA ILE A 29 6.77 3.49 -2.16
C ILE A 29 7.32 3.83 -3.55
N ASP A 30 8.62 3.62 -3.73
CA ASP A 30 9.31 3.74 -5.03
C ASP A 30 10.27 2.55 -5.23
N LYS A 31 9.72 1.39 -5.62
CA LYS A 31 10.53 0.21 -5.94
C LYS A 31 11.02 0.33 -7.36
N THR A 32 12.31 0.63 -7.53
CA THR A 32 12.97 0.78 -8.84
C THR A 32 13.64 -0.49 -9.34
N SER A 33 13.71 -1.56 -8.54
CA SER A 33 14.34 -2.81 -8.95
C SER A 33 13.51 -3.57 -9.98
N THR A 34 14.18 -4.12 -10.99
CA THR A 34 13.58 -4.94 -12.04
C THR A 34 13.59 -6.44 -11.71
N THR A 35 13.68 -6.79 -10.43
CA THR A 35 13.68 -8.17 -9.94
C THR A 35 12.59 -8.36 -8.89
N PRO A 36 12.11 -9.62 -8.69
CA PRO A 36 11.13 -9.92 -7.66
C PRO A 36 11.57 -9.47 -6.28
N GLY A 37 10.66 -8.85 -5.55
CA GLY A 37 10.91 -8.40 -4.19
C GLY A 37 9.81 -7.52 -3.63
N SER A 38 9.99 -7.12 -2.38
CA SER A 38 9.05 -6.26 -1.66
C SER A 38 9.68 -4.91 -1.32
N ALA A 39 8.88 -3.86 -1.35
CA ALA A 39 9.21 -2.56 -0.78
C ALA A 39 8.11 -2.12 0.18
N THR A 40 8.48 -1.64 1.36
CA THR A 40 7.54 -1.20 2.40
C THR A 40 7.68 0.29 2.62
N GLY A 41 6.56 0.99 2.63
CA GLY A 41 6.48 2.39 3.00
C GLY A 41 5.84 2.58 4.37
N LYS A 42 5.65 3.84 4.74
CA LYS A 42 4.97 4.24 5.98
C LYS A 42 4.05 5.40 5.66
N VAL A 43 2.79 5.28 6.09
CA VAL A 43 1.78 6.33 5.93
C VAL A 43 0.98 6.46 7.21
N GLN A 44 0.42 7.63 7.47
CA GLN A 44 -0.48 7.89 8.57
C GLN A 44 -1.88 8.10 7.99
N LEU A 45 -2.84 7.26 8.39
CA LEU A 45 -4.22 7.28 7.88
C LEU A 45 -5.21 7.54 9.01
N ALA A 46 -6.21 8.37 8.74
CA ALA A 46 -7.31 8.63 9.65
C ALA A 46 -8.40 7.55 9.47
N ALA A 47 -8.81 6.94 10.59
CA ALA A 47 -9.86 5.93 10.59
C ALA A 47 -11.16 6.51 10.01
N HIS A 48 -11.82 5.71 9.17
CA HIS A 48 -13.08 6.08 8.51
C HIS A 48 -13.00 7.30 7.57
N GLN A 49 -11.80 7.66 7.12
CA GLN A 49 -11.60 8.65 6.07
C GLN A 49 -10.98 7.98 4.85
N SER A 50 -11.46 8.37 3.67
CA SER A 50 -10.89 7.92 2.42
C SER A 50 -9.60 8.68 2.12
N ALA A 51 -8.59 7.96 1.64
CA ALA A 51 -7.37 8.51 1.09
C ALA A 51 -7.34 8.23 -0.41
N SER A 52 -6.84 9.18 -1.20
CA SER A 52 -6.60 8.91 -2.61
C SER A 52 -5.44 7.94 -2.75
N ILE A 53 -5.56 7.00 -3.68
CA ILE A 53 -4.53 5.99 -3.93
C ILE A 53 -4.19 5.96 -5.42
N LYS A 54 -2.90 5.86 -5.73
CA LYS A 54 -2.40 5.57 -7.07
C LYS A 54 -1.31 4.51 -6.98
N VAL A 55 -1.39 3.50 -7.83
CA VAL A 55 -0.32 2.53 -8.02
C VAL A 55 0.13 2.56 -9.47
N GLU A 56 1.43 2.65 -9.70
CA GLU A 56 2.04 2.45 -11.01
C GLU A 56 2.84 1.15 -10.98
N TYR A 57 2.71 0.33 -12.01
CA TYR A 57 3.40 -0.93 -12.16
C TYR A 57 3.92 -1.06 -13.57
N LEU A 58 5.20 -1.42 -13.71
CA LEU A 58 5.85 -1.69 -14.98
C LEU A 58 6.43 -3.10 -14.95
N HIS A 59 5.85 -3.99 -15.75
CA HIS A 59 6.37 -5.32 -16.00
C HIS A 59 7.43 -5.29 -17.10
N GLY A 60 8.45 -6.13 -16.96
CA GLY A 60 9.43 -6.38 -18.02
C GLY A 60 8.98 -7.50 -18.94
N THR A 61 9.45 -8.72 -18.67
CA THR A 61 9.20 -9.93 -19.45
C THR A 61 8.90 -11.11 -18.55
N GLY A 62 8.20 -12.13 -19.07
CA GLY A 62 7.89 -13.36 -18.33
C GLY A 62 6.55 -13.26 -17.60
N ALA A 63 6.48 -13.82 -16.39
CA ALA A 63 5.26 -13.82 -15.59
C ALA A 63 5.13 -12.51 -14.81
N ALA A 64 4.06 -11.75 -15.05
CA ALA A 64 3.75 -10.52 -14.33
C ALA A 64 3.12 -10.80 -12.96
N SER A 65 3.56 -10.09 -11.92
CA SER A 65 2.97 -10.18 -10.58
C SER A 65 3.17 -8.89 -9.77
N MET A 66 2.09 -8.39 -9.19
CA MET A 66 2.11 -7.29 -8.21
C MET A 66 0.99 -7.45 -7.19
N HIS A 67 1.34 -7.34 -5.92
CA HIS A 67 0.42 -7.36 -4.78
C HIS A 67 0.65 -6.14 -3.90
N LEU A 68 -0.42 -5.41 -3.60
CA LEU A 68 -0.44 -4.39 -2.56
C LEU A 68 -0.94 -4.99 -1.24
N LEU A 69 -0.12 -4.86 -0.22
CA LEU A 69 -0.38 -5.35 1.14
C LEU A 69 -0.30 -4.19 2.13
N TRP A 70 -0.79 -4.43 3.34
CA TRP A 70 -0.65 -3.54 4.49
C TRP A 70 -0.43 -4.32 5.79
N SER A 71 0.19 -3.67 6.77
CA SER A 71 0.14 -4.06 8.16
C SER A 71 0.05 -2.84 9.07
N ASN A 72 -0.56 -3.04 10.24
CA ASN A 72 -0.66 -2.01 11.26
C ASN A 72 0.28 -2.37 12.43
N PRO A 73 1.36 -1.60 12.67
CA PRO A 73 2.33 -1.88 13.72
C PRO A 73 1.75 -1.73 15.15
N ALA A 74 0.58 -1.12 15.31
CA ALA A 74 -0.14 -1.02 16.58
C ALA A 74 -1.26 -2.08 16.72
N ALA A 75 -1.53 -2.88 15.69
CA ALA A 75 -2.49 -3.98 15.81
C ALA A 75 -1.95 -5.08 16.72
N LYS A 76 -2.87 -5.94 17.23
CA LYS A 76 -2.52 -7.10 18.05
C LYS A 76 -1.52 -8.06 17.38
N SER A 77 -1.41 -8.01 16.05
CA SER A 77 -0.51 -8.85 15.25
C SER A 77 0.25 -7.99 14.21
N PRO A 78 1.27 -7.23 14.65
CA PRO A 78 1.85 -6.14 13.86
C PRO A 78 2.67 -6.58 12.63
N GLY A 79 3.15 -7.83 12.61
CA GLY A 79 3.92 -8.39 11.49
C GLY A 79 3.07 -9.06 10.40
N VAL A 80 1.74 -9.14 10.56
CA VAL A 80 0.89 -9.83 9.59
C VAL A 80 0.60 -8.90 8.42
N LEU A 81 1.19 -9.21 7.28
CA LEU A 81 0.84 -8.59 6.00
C LEU A 81 -0.50 -9.15 5.52
N LYS A 82 -1.40 -8.26 5.10
CA LYS A 82 -2.68 -8.62 4.49
C LYS A 82 -2.79 -7.99 3.12
N ILE A 83 -3.37 -8.69 2.16
CA ILE A 83 -3.80 -8.05 0.90
C ILE A 83 -4.77 -6.93 1.25
N VAL A 84 -4.63 -5.77 0.61
CA VAL A 84 -5.60 -4.68 0.77
C VAL A 84 -6.96 -5.18 0.25
N PRO A 85 -7.99 -5.26 1.11
CA PRO A 85 -9.29 -5.80 0.69
C PRO A 85 -9.96 -4.92 -0.37
N SER A 86 -10.68 -5.54 -1.30
CA SER A 86 -11.45 -4.84 -2.34
C SER A 86 -12.44 -3.84 -1.76
N ASP A 87 -13.08 -4.19 -0.65
CA ASP A 87 -14.14 -3.37 -0.04
C ASP A 87 -13.59 -2.08 0.60
N SER A 88 -12.26 -1.99 0.78
CA SER A 88 -11.56 -0.77 1.20
C SER A 88 -11.16 0.12 0.01
N LEU A 89 -11.27 -0.37 -1.23
CA LEU A 89 -10.93 0.35 -2.45
C LEU A 89 -12.21 0.79 -3.17
N VAL A 90 -12.32 2.09 -3.41
CA VAL A 90 -13.48 2.68 -4.08
C VAL A 90 -13.03 3.40 -5.35
N THR A 91 -13.81 3.25 -6.43
CA THR A 91 -13.63 4.05 -7.63
C THR A 91 -14.22 5.44 -7.41
N SER A 92 -13.55 6.49 -7.86
CA SER A 92 -14.18 7.81 -7.95
C SER A 92 -15.29 7.76 -9.00
N ILE A 93 -16.52 8.04 -8.57
CA ILE A 93 -17.71 8.25 -9.41
C ILE A 93 -17.82 9.71 -9.83
#